data_AF-A0A953HE60-F1
#
_entry.id   AF-A0A953HE60-F1
#
_cell.length_a   1.000
_cell.length_b   1.000
_cell.length_c   1.000
_cell.angle_alpha   90.00
_cell.angle_beta   90.00
_cell.angle_gamma   90.00
#
_symmetry.space_group_name_H-M   'P 1'
#
loop_
_entity.id
_entity.type
_entity.pdbx_description
1 polymer ?
#
loop_
_entity_poly.entity_id
_entity_poly.type
_entity_poly.pdbx_seq_one_letter_code
_entity_poly.pdbx_strand_id
1 'polypeptide(L)'
;MKHNKEVSEPKWTKSDLKSLRRLVGKYGSSAVSDAAGKVIPRRPGRPSRGHLPYFEGIHLADWIEEQRAEHKHLGHSAPLKRAINDAYEMLHGDDPDRPDPEKFASTVKRKLLPARRDLNFLKEAAMQKEKAGKID
;
A
#
# COMPACT_ATOMS: atom_id res chain seq x y z
N MET A 1 -3.80 -26.43 -31.00
CA MET A 1 -2.37 -26.21 -31.32
C MET A 1 -1.71 -25.58 -30.10
N LYS A 2 -0.77 -26.27 -29.44
CA LYS A 2 -0.06 -25.74 -28.26
C LYS A 2 1.16 -24.96 -28.76
N HIS A 3 1.20 -23.65 -28.51
CA HIS A 3 2.40 -22.85 -28.79
C HIS A 3 3.46 -23.15 -27.72
N ASN A 4 4.48 -23.91 -28.09
CA ASN A 4 5.72 -24.00 -27.32
C ASN A 4 6.41 -22.64 -27.40
N LYS A 5 6.34 -21.85 -26.32
CA LYS A 5 7.21 -20.69 -26.13
C LYS A 5 8.62 -21.22 -25.87
N GLU A 6 9.50 -21.10 -26.86
CA GLU A 6 10.93 -21.25 -26.64
C GLU A 6 11.36 -20.21 -25.60
N VAL A 7 11.75 -20.69 -24.41
CA VAL A 7 12.31 -19.84 -23.37
C VAL A 7 13.74 -19.54 -23.78
N SER A 8 13.93 -18.45 -24.52
CA SER A 8 15.26 -17.93 -24.83
C SER A 8 16.03 -17.70 -23.53
N GLU A 9 17.24 -18.27 -23.43
CA GLU A 9 18.06 -18.12 -22.24
C GLU A 9 18.38 -16.64 -21.98
N PRO A 10 18.21 -16.15 -20.73
CA PRO A 10 18.49 -14.77 -20.40
C PRO A 10 19.98 -14.46 -20.59
N LYS A 11 20.31 -13.48 -21.42
CA LYS A 11 21.69 -12.97 -21.57
C LYS A 11 22.11 -12.23 -20.30
N TRP A 12 23.08 -12.80 -19.59
CA TRP A 12 23.67 -12.17 -18.41
C TRP A 12 24.56 -10.99 -18.80
N THR A 13 24.37 -9.84 -18.16
CA THR A 13 25.27 -8.70 -18.35
C THR A 13 26.56 -8.89 -17.54
N LYS A 14 27.63 -8.16 -17.90
CA LYS A 14 28.88 -8.15 -17.11
C LYS A 14 28.65 -7.70 -15.66
N SER A 15 27.66 -6.84 -15.43
CA SER A 15 27.27 -6.35 -14.10
C SER A 15 26.63 -7.46 -13.25
N ASP A 16 25.76 -8.27 -13.88
CA ASP A 16 25.08 -9.38 -13.20
C ASP A 16 26.09 -10.44 -12.75
N LEU A 17 27.04 -10.78 -13.63
CA LEU A 17 28.12 -11.72 -13.31
C LEU A 17 29.02 -11.21 -12.16
N LYS A 18 29.33 -9.92 -12.14
CA LYS A 18 30.11 -9.30 -11.05
C LYS A 18 29.35 -9.36 -9.73
N SER A 19 28.06 -9.10 -9.75
CA SER A 19 27.19 -9.15 -8.56
C SER A 19 27.03 -10.58 -8.04
N LEU A 20 26.82 -11.54 -8.94
CA LEU A 20 26.75 -12.97 -8.61
C LEU A 20 28.06 -13.45 -7.96
N ARG A 21 29.22 -13.11 -8.54
CA ARG A 21 30.52 -13.47 -7.96
C ARG A 21 30.70 -12.91 -6.55
N ARG A 22 30.27 -11.66 -6.31
CA ARG A 22 30.33 -11.04 -4.98
C ARG A 22 29.40 -11.75 -3.98
N LEU A 23 28.19 -12.13 -4.39
CA LEU A 23 27.25 -12.86 -3.54
C LEU A 23 27.78 -14.25 -3.17
N VAL A 24 28.29 -14.99 -4.16
CA VAL A 24 28.91 -16.30 -3.95
C VAL A 24 30.13 -16.20 -3.04
N GLY A 25 30.98 -15.18 -3.22
CA GLY A 25 32.14 -14.96 -2.35
C GLY A 25 31.75 -14.61 -0.90
N LYS A 26 30.61 -13.94 -0.68
CA LYS A 26 30.17 -13.51 0.65
C LYS A 26 29.37 -14.58 1.41
N TYR A 27 28.54 -15.34 0.71
CA TYR A 27 27.54 -16.23 1.32
C TYR A 27 27.74 -17.71 0.95
N GLY A 28 28.61 -18.02 -0.01
CA GLY A 28 28.79 -19.38 -0.55
C GLY A 28 27.80 -19.72 -1.67
N SER A 29 28.19 -20.63 -2.55
CA SER A 29 27.38 -21.03 -3.71
C SER A 29 26.06 -21.71 -3.33
N SER A 30 26.09 -22.59 -2.31
CA SER A 30 24.91 -23.30 -1.82
C SER A 30 23.83 -22.35 -1.29
N ALA A 31 24.19 -21.38 -0.44
CA ALA A 31 23.24 -20.41 0.09
C ALA A 31 22.62 -19.53 -1.01
N VAL A 32 23.41 -19.14 -2.01
CA VAL A 32 22.92 -18.35 -3.16
C VAL A 32 21.95 -19.18 -4.01
N SER A 33 22.23 -20.46 -4.25
CA SER A 33 21.34 -21.36 -5.00
C SER A 33 20.00 -21.58 -4.29
N ASP A 34 20.04 -21.83 -2.98
CA ASP A 34 18.84 -22.03 -2.17
C ASP A 34 17.95 -20.78 -2.10
N ALA A 35 18.57 -19.59 -2.13
CA ALA A 35 17.86 -18.33 -2.16
C ALA A 35 17.28 -18.03 -3.54
N ALA A 36 17.97 -18.38 -4.63
CA ALA A 36 17.53 -18.08 -5.99
C ALA A 36 16.15 -18.68 -6.31
N GLY A 37 15.86 -19.88 -5.81
CA GLY A 37 14.54 -20.51 -5.97
C GLY A 37 13.41 -19.86 -5.16
N LYS A 38 13.74 -19.05 -4.14
CA LYS A 38 12.77 -18.38 -3.25
C LYS A 38 12.54 -16.92 -3.63
N VAL A 39 13.45 -16.32 -4.39
CA VAL A 39 13.36 -14.92 -4.79
C VAL A 39 12.52 -14.81 -6.06
N ILE A 40 11.33 -14.22 -5.92
CA ILE A 40 10.50 -13.88 -7.08
C ILE A 40 11.20 -12.75 -7.85
N PRO A 41 11.54 -12.93 -9.14
CA PRO A 41 12.23 -11.91 -9.93
C PRO A 41 11.37 -10.64 -9.97
N ARG A 42 11.94 -9.53 -9.49
CA ARG A 42 11.27 -8.23 -9.47
C ARG A 42 11.19 -7.70 -10.89
N ARG A 43 9.98 -7.31 -11.33
CA ARG A 43 9.84 -6.51 -12.55
C ARG A 43 10.57 -5.17 -12.37
N PRO A 44 11.16 -4.59 -13.42
CA PRO A 44 11.71 -3.24 -13.35
C PRO A 44 10.64 -2.27 -12.85
N GLY A 45 10.94 -1.52 -11.77
CA GLY A 45 9.99 -0.63 -11.10
C GLY A 45 10.45 -0.17 -9.71
N ARG A 46 9.68 0.75 -9.11
CA ARG A 46 9.92 1.34 -7.78
C ARG A 46 10.05 0.24 -6.71
N PRO A 47 10.95 0.37 -5.70
CA PRO A 47 11.04 -0.58 -4.59
C PRO A 47 9.67 -0.83 -3.95
N SER A 48 9.41 -2.08 -3.55
CA SER A 48 8.21 -2.40 -2.77
C SER A 48 8.20 -1.56 -1.50
N ARG A 49 7.14 -0.76 -1.30
CA ARG A 49 6.91 -0.01 -0.05
C ARG A 49 6.41 -0.92 1.09
N GLY A 50 6.39 -2.24 0.89
CA GLY A 50 5.86 -3.19 1.87
C GLY A 50 4.37 -2.93 2.13
N HIS A 51 3.95 -3.02 3.40
CA HIS A 51 2.59 -2.73 3.84
C HIS A 51 2.28 -1.23 3.99
N LEU A 52 3.24 -0.34 3.69
CA LEU A 52 3.05 1.10 3.89
C LEU A 52 1.85 1.67 3.11
N PRO A 53 1.61 1.33 1.82
CA PRO A 53 0.44 1.84 1.09
C PRO A 53 -0.91 1.38 1.67
N TYR A 54 -0.89 0.25 2.39
CA TYR A 54 -2.07 -0.27 3.08
C TYR A 54 -2.38 0.56 4.32
N PHE A 55 -1.38 0.81 5.18
CA PHE A 55 -1.54 1.64 6.37
C PHE A 55 -1.84 3.10 6.04
N GLU A 56 -1.22 3.67 5.01
CA GLU A 56 -1.55 5.01 4.50
C GLU A 56 -3.04 5.13 4.14
N GLY A 57 -3.60 4.09 3.51
CA GLY A 57 -5.03 4.03 3.19
C GLY A 57 -5.92 3.97 4.43
N ILE A 58 -5.52 3.21 5.45
CA ILE A 58 -6.26 3.07 6.71
C ILE A 58 -6.25 4.38 7.50
N HIS A 59 -5.10 5.03 7.63
CA HIS A 59 -5.00 6.31 8.34
C HIS A 59 -5.79 7.42 7.64
N LEU A 60 -5.73 7.47 6.30
CA LEU A 60 -6.56 8.41 5.55
C LEU A 60 -8.05 8.12 5.75
N ALA A 61 -8.44 6.84 5.81
CA ALA A 61 -9.82 6.45 6.05
C ALA A 61 -10.31 6.85 7.45
N ASP A 62 -9.48 6.65 8.48
CA ASP A 62 -9.78 7.02 9.86
C ASP A 62 -9.98 8.54 9.97
N TRP A 63 -9.03 9.32 9.45
CA TRP A 63 -9.12 10.78 9.41
C TRP A 63 -10.37 11.28 8.66
N ILE A 64 -10.72 10.69 7.52
CA ILE A 64 -11.94 11.06 6.78
C ILE A 64 -13.21 10.78 7.59
N GLU A 65 -13.27 9.68 8.35
CA GLU A 65 -14.44 9.39 9.18
C GLU A 65 -14.52 10.32 10.41
N GLU A 66 -13.38 10.73 10.99
CA GLU A 66 -13.33 11.77 12.03
C GLU A 66 -13.85 13.11 11.50
N GLN A 67 -13.32 13.58 10.38
CA GLN A 67 -13.78 14.82 9.74
C GLN A 67 -15.25 14.75 9.35
N ARG A 68 -15.70 13.60 8.84
CA ARG A 68 -17.12 13.39 8.54
C ARG A 68 -17.99 13.48 9.80
N ALA A 69 -17.54 12.96 10.94
CA ALA A 69 -18.28 13.05 12.20
C ALA A 69 -18.37 14.51 12.66
N GLU A 70 -17.27 15.26 12.59
CA GLU A 70 -17.25 16.70 12.86
C GLU A 70 -18.25 17.46 11.98
N HIS A 71 -18.23 17.23 10.67
CA HIS A 71 -19.20 17.86 9.75
C HIS A 71 -20.66 17.48 10.03
N LYS A 72 -20.93 16.27 10.57
CA LYS A 72 -22.27 15.89 11.02
C LYS A 72 -22.68 16.69 12.26
N HIS A 73 -21.77 16.86 13.22
CA HIS A 73 -22.03 17.65 14.43
C HIS A 73 -22.33 19.11 14.10
N LEU A 74 -21.70 19.66 13.05
CA LEU A 74 -21.96 20.99 12.52
C LEU A 74 -23.25 21.11 11.69
N GLY A 75 -23.98 20.01 11.47
CA GLY A 75 -25.26 20.02 10.76
C GLY A 75 -25.15 20.12 9.24
N HIS A 76 -23.99 19.78 8.65
CA HIS A 76 -23.85 19.82 7.20
C HIS A 76 -24.68 18.72 6.49
N SER A 77 -25.28 19.06 5.35
CA SER A 77 -26.13 18.16 4.57
C SER A 77 -25.36 17.04 3.83
N ALA A 78 -24.07 17.27 3.54
CA ALA A 78 -23.21 16.29 2.87
C ALA A 78 -21.84 16.12 3.58
N PRO A 79 -21.81 15.59 4.82
CA PRO A 79 -20.60 15.53 5.64
C PRO A 79 -19.44 14.76 5.01
N LEU A 80 -19.74 13.67 4.30
CA LEU A 80 -18.72 12.88 3.63
C LEU A 80 -18.10 13.62 2.44
N LYS A 81 -18.91 14.39 1.69
CA LYS A 81 -18.39 15.17 0.57
C LYS A 81 -17.45 16.27 1.08
N ARG A 82 -17.82 16.93 2.19
CA ARG A 82 -16.99 17.93 2.87
C ARG A 82 -15.66 17.34 3.34
N ALA A 83 -15.69 16.26 4.12
CA ALA A 83 -14.48 15.58 4.58
C ALA A 83 -13.52 15.16 3.45
N ILE A 84 -14.04 14.74 2.29
CA ILE A 84 -13.21 14.42 1.11
C ILE A 84 -12.61 15.68 0.47
N ASN A 85 -13.34 16.80 0.46
CA ASN A 85 -12.79 18.08 0.00
C ASN A 85 -11.68 18.56 0.94
N ASP A 86 -11.86 18.41 2.26
CA ASP A 86 -10.81 18.77 3.22
C ASP A 86 -9.57 17.88 3.03
N ALA A 87 -9.76 16.58 2.77
CA ALA A 87 -8.65 15.68 2.41
C ALA A 87 -7.93 16.14 1.13
N TYR A 88 -8.68 16.64 0.15
CA TYR A 88 -8.12 17.15 -1.10
C TYR A 88 -7.29 18.41 -0.86
N GLU A 89 -7.81 19.37 -0.10
CA GLU A 89 -7.11 20.60 0.26
C GLU A 89 -5.84 20.31 1.07
N MET A 90 -5.92 19.40 2.05
CA MET A 90 -4.76 18.96 2.84
C MET A 90 -3.65 18.34 1.99
N LEU A 91 -3.99 17.54 0.97
CA LEU A 91 -3.01 16.80 0.17
C LEU A 91 -2.48 17.59 -1.03
N HIS A 92 -3.24 18.57 -1.54
CA HIS A 92 -2.96 19.21 -2.83
C HIS A 92 -3.11 20.73 -2.85
N GLY A 93 -3.39 21.39 -1.71
CA GLY A 93 -3.81 22.79 -1.61
C GLY A 93 -3.20 23.76 -2.63
N ASP A 94 -1.89 24.02 -2.51
CA ASP A 94 -1.16 24.96 -3.38
C ASP A 94 -0.38 24.27 -4.51
N ASP A 95 -0.68 22.99 -4.79
CA ASP A 95 0.03 22.23 -5.81
C ASP A 95 -0.37 22.74 -7.22
N PRO A 96 0.58 23.27 -8.02
CA PRO A 96 0.28 23.69 -9.39
C PRO A 96 -0.17 22.51 -10.29
N ASP A 97 0.23 21.28 -9.95
CA ASP A 97 -0.12 20.04 -10.67
C ASP A 97 -1.25 19.27 -9.98
N ARG A 98 -2.10 19.96 -9.19
CA ARG A 98 -3.18 19.32 -8.44
C ARG A 98 -4.10 18.49 -9.33
N PRO A 99 -4.45 17.26 -8.92
CA PRO A 99 -5.36 16.41 -9.68
C PRO A 99 -6.76 17.02 -9.71
N ASP A 100 -7.54 16.69 -10.75
CA ASP A 100 -8.93 17.10 -10.80
C ASP A 100 -9.71 16.65 -9.53
N PRO A 101 -10.44 17.55 -8.84
CA PRO A 101 -11.12 17.24 -7.58
C PRO A 101 -12.10 16.07 -7.68
N GLU A 102 -12.80 15.92 -8.81
CA GLU A 102 -13.76 14.84 -9.00
C GLU A 102 -13.07 13.48 -9.21
N LYS A 103 -11.98 13.47 -9.98
CA LYS A 103 -11.10 12.30 -10.13
C LYS A 103 -10.45 11.89 -8.81
N PHE A 104 -10.04 12.87 -8.00
CA PHE A 104 -9.53 12.60 -6.66
C PHE A 104 -10.62 11.99 -5.79
N ALA A 105 -11.80 12.62 -5.72
CA ALA A 105 -12.91 12.16 -4.89
C ALA A 105 -13.34 10.73 -5.25
N SER A 106 -13.44 10.40 -6.53
CA SER A 106 -13.76 9.03 -6.99
C SER A 106 -12.67 8.03 -6.63
N THR A 107 -11.39 8.42 -6.73
CA THR A 107 -10.26 7.58 -6.36
C THR A 107 -10.21 7.30 -4.86
N VAL A 108 -10.39 8.34 -4.04
CA VAL A 108 -10.45 8.22 -2.58
C VAL A 108 -11.63 7.36 -2.19
N LYS A 109 -12.84 7.61 -2.68
CA LYS A 109 -14.02 6.78 -2.37
C LYS A 109 -13.81 5.30 -2.67
N ARG A 110 -13.19 4.98 -3.81
CA ARG A 110 -12.88 3.60 -4.19
C ARG A 110 -11.91 2.92 -3.23
N LYS A 111 -10.91 3.66 -2.72
CA LYS A 111 -9.92 3.15 -1.75
C LYS A 111 -10.45 3.16 -0.30
N LEU A 112 -11.35 4.07 0.00
CA LEU A 112 -11.91 4.30 1.33
C LEU A 112 -12.75 3.11 1.82
N LEU A 113 -13.56 2.51 0.94
CA LEU A 113 -14.44 1.41 1.34
C LEU A 113 -13.66 0.17 1.85
N PRO A 114 -12.65 -0.36 1.13
CA PRO A 114 -11.79 -1.42 1.67
C PRO A 114 -11.06 -1.01 2.95
N ALA A 115 -10.44 0.18 2.95
CA ALA A 115 -9.68 0.66 4.11
C ALA A 115 -10.55 0.82 5.36
N ARG A 116 -11.81 1.23 5.20
CA ARG A 116 -12.77 1.34 6.31
C ARG A 116 -13.18 -0.02 6.86
N ARG A 117 -13.37 -1.01 5.99
CA ARG A 117 -13.64 -2.40 6.44
C ARG A 117 -12.47 -2.91 7.27
N ASP A 118 -11.26 -2.69 6.80
CA ASP A 118 -10.04 -3.12 7.48
C ASP A 118 -9.80 -2.36 8.79
N LEU A 119 -10.06 -1.05 8.81
CA LEU A 119 -10.03 -0.23 10.02
C LEU A 119 -10.99 -0.75 11.08
N ASN A 120 -12.23 -1.08 10.69
CA ASN A 120 -13.21 -1.66 11.62
C ASN A 120 -12.72 -3.00 12.19
N PHE A 121 -12.18 -3.87 11.33
CA PHE A 121 -11.60 -5.15 11.76
C PHE A 121 -10.46 -4.94 12.77
N LEU A 122 -9.57 -3.97 12.54
CA LEU A 122 -8.49 -3.63 13.46
C LEU A 122 -9.00 -3.05 14.78
N LYS A 123 -10.01 -2.17 14.74
CA LYS A 123 -10.65 -1.61 15.94
C LYS A 123 -11.33 -2.70 16.78
N GLU A 124 -12.03 -3.64 16.15
CA GLU A 124 -12.64 -4.79 16.82
C GLU A 124 -11.58 -5.71 17.45
N ALA A 125 -10.52 -6.04 16.71
CA ALA A 125 -9.42 -6.85 17.22
C ALA A 125 -8.71 -6.19 18.41
N ALA A 126 -8.53 -4.86 18.38
CA ALA A 126 -7.96 -4.10 19.49
C ALA A 126 -8.87 -4.15 20.73
N MET A 127 -10.18 -3.92 20.56
CA MET A 127 -11.15 -4.02 21.66
C MET A 127 -11.19 -5.41 22.30
N GLN A 128 -11.07 -6.48 21.51
CA GLN A 128 -11.03 -7.85 22.03
C GLN A 128 -9.75 -8.12 22.83
N LYS A 129 -8.60 -7.61 22.39
CA LYS A 129 -7.35 -7.70 23.14
C LYS A 129 -7.42 -6.96 24.47
N GLU A 130 -8.01 -5.75 24.49
CA GLU A 130 -8.19 -4.99 25.73
C GLU A 130 -9.11 -5.71 26.72
N LYS A 131 -10.17 -6.36 26.24
CA LYS A 131 -11.05 -7.17 27.08
C LYS A 131 -10.35 -8.42 27.63
N ALA A 132 -9.56 -9.09 26.80
CA ALA A 132 -8.79 -10.27 27.21
C ALA A 132 -7.67 -9.93 28.21
N GLY A 133 -7.08 -8.74 28.11
CA GLY A 133 -6.04 -8.25 29.03
C GLY A 133 -6.55 -7.58 30.31
N LYS A 134 -7.88 -7.41 30.46
CA LYS A 134 -8.52 -6.87 31.68
C LYS A 134 -9.10 -7.96 32.59
N ILE A 135 -8.76 -9.22 32.33
CA ILE A 135 -9.07 -10.34 33.21
C ILE A 135 -7.90 -10.45 34.20
N ASP A 136 -7.91 -9.59 35.22
CA ASP A 136 -7.12 -9.70 36.45
C ASP A 136 -8.07 -9.45 37.64
#